data_AF-A0A2U8PPR6-F1
#
_entry.id   AF-A0A2U8PPR6-F1
#
_cell.length_a   1.000
_cell.length_b   1.000
_cell.length_c   1.000
_cell.angle_alpha   90.00
_cell.angle_beta   90.00
_cell.angle_gamma   90.00
#
_symmetry.space_group_name_H-M   'P 1'
#
loop_
_entity.id
_entity.type
_entity.pdbx_description
1 polymer ?
#
loop_
_entity_poly.entity_id
_entity_poly.type
_entity_poly.pdbx_seq_one_letter_code
_entity_poly.pdbx_strand_id
1 'polypeptide(L)'
;MCRPEPPEASVIVNGRLSTVVVARDALHAARDAEEAGSLVEAVLCYVEQMQYVGSFSRQELPEVAMQLYHASYYYAQVLNGGHSQFIVNSDRLLQITCIDALAGLKAMGDVDRSQILQEMMVWMDEHPDEAARQDGALTSADALDELDDRFYELDAFRPMYPLGARWIASWPELKPVADNQYAAEIDRLAQLHPNFPRRRLWRSVEQFRYQIVNDLQLAVAVSCGAVRPDPEFKVAILARHNTEVGREPCRAFGVKTDKGARLCALLKSEARLYEAASDFSPGALLSSVSADTIRSVEILAKQHLAAEAIDLMLRNLGLDTAAALTVLRLGEDSVTWCALIGTKLVEIETRSDRASAFEAGGKSRLTILRPEIERHVADVALGRPAI
;
A
#
# COMPACT_ATOMS: atom_id res chain seq x y z
N MET A 1 -21.92 -44.83 -16.38
CA MET A 1 -21.45 -43.77 -17.29
C MET A 1 -21.25 -42.53 -16.45
N CYS A 2 -20.00 -42.17 -16.12
CA CYS A 2 -19.69 -40.87 -15.52
C CYS A 2 -20.01 -39.81 -16.57
N ARG A 3 -20.90 -38.86 -16.23
CA ARG A 3 -21.00 -37.63 -17.02
C ARG A 3 -19.66 -36.91 -16.89
N PRO A 4 -19.05 -36.43 -17.99
CA PRO A 4 -17.91 -35.54 -17.88
C PRO A 4 -18.38 -34.31 -17.08
N GLU A 5 -17.57 -33.92 -16.09
CA GLU A 5 -17.78 -32.64 -15.41
C GLU A 5 -17.84 -31.54 -16.49
N PRO A 6 -18.80 -30.60 -16.39
CA PRO A 6 -18.83 -29.47 -17.31
C PRO A 6 -17.47 -28.76 -17.25
N PRO A 7 -16.92 -28.29 -18.39
CA PRO A 7 -15.67 -27.55 -18.38
C PRO A 7 -15.82 -26.39 -17.38
N GLU A 8 -14.88 -26.28 -16.42
CA GLU A 8 -14.83 -25.13 -15.53
C GLU A 8 -14.93 -23.86 -16.38
N ALA A 9 -15.96 -23.05 -16.12
CA ALA A 9 -16.13 -21.79 -16.81
C ALA A 9 -14.83 -20.99 -16.70
N SER A 10 -14.40 -20.36 -17.81
CA SER A 10 -13.15 -19.61 -17.83
C SER A 10 -13.12 -18.60 -16.69
N VAL A 11 -12.18 -18.78 -15.76
CA VAL A 11 -12.02 -17.94 -14.57
C VAL A 11 -11.54 -16.53 -14.95
N ILE A 12 -10.92 -16.39 -16.11
CA ILE A 12 -10.58 -15.10 -16.72
C ILE A 12 -11.38 -14.91 -18.01
N VAL A 13 -12.18 -13.86 -18.09
CA VAL A 13 -13.00 -13.49 -19.24
C VAL A 13 -12.64 -12.07 -19.64
N ASN A 14 -12.25 -11.86 -20.90
CA ASN A 14 -11.83 -10.54 -21.42
C ASN A 14 -10.74 -9.85 -20.57
N GLY A 15 -9.80 -10.64 -20.03
CA GLY A 15 -8.70 -10.13 -19.19
C GLY A 15 -9.09 -9.84 -17.74
N ARG A 16 -10.33 -10.10 -17.33
CA ARG A 16 -10.80 -9.94 -15.95
C ARG A 16 -11.08 -11.26 -15.28
N LEU A 17 -10.79 -11.36 -13.99
CA LEU A 17 -11.38 -12.41 -13.16
C LEU A 17 -12.91 -12.30 -13.22
N SER A 18 -13.55 -13.45 -13.42
CA SER A 18 -15.02 -13.57 -13.49
C SER A 18 -15.64 -13.95 -12.15
N THR A 19 -14.83 -14.08 -11.10
CA THR A 19 -15.26 -14.60 -9.79
C THR A 19 -14.80 -13.70 -8.65
N VAL A 20 -15.61 -13.62 -7.60
CA VAL A 20 -15.31 -13.00 -6.30
C VAL A 20 -15.37 -14.11 -5.26
N VAL A 21 -14.22 -14.42 -4.64
CA VAL A 21 -14.15 -15.50 -3.66
C VAL A 21 -14.26 -14.90 -2.26
N VAL A 22 -15.14 -15.49 -1.44
CA VAL A 22 -15.26 -15.14 -0.02
C VAL A 22 -15.33 -16.40 0.82
N ALA A 23 -14.93 -16.29 2.08
CA ALA A 23 -15.20 -17.28 3.09
C ALA A 23 -16.71 -17.47 3.28
N ARG A 24 -17.16 -18.73 3.39
CA ARG A 24 -18.58 -19.07 3.50
C ARG A 24 -19.20 -18.57 4.81
N ASP A 25 -18.43 -18.54 5.89
CA ASP A 25 -18.90 -18.02 7.16
C ASP A 25 -19.27 -16.53 7.08
N ALA A 26 -18.53 -15.72 6.30
CA ALA A 26 -18.87 -14.31 6.07
C ALA A 26 -20.23 -14.15 5.36
N LEU A 27 -20.55 -15.01 4.39
CA LEU A 27 -21.86 -15.03 3.74
C LEU A 27 -22.97 -15.48 4.69
N HIS A 28 -22.69 -16.41 5.61
CA HIS A 28 -23.65 -16.85 6.60
C HIS A 28 -23.91 -15.80 7.68
N ALA A 29 -22.87 -15.12 8.16
CA ALA A 29 -22.94 -14.05 9.15
C ALA A 29 -23.83 -12.90 8.65
N ALA A 30 -23.65 -12.48 7.40
CA ALA A 30 -24.40 -11.37 6.79
C ALA A 30 -25.92 -11.61 6.60
N ARG A 31 -26.45 -12.76 7.05
CA ARG A 31 -27.90 -12.96 7.21
C ARG A 31 -28.46 -12.21 8.41
N ASP A 32 -27.63 -11.96 9.41
CA ASP A 32 -27.92 -11.00 10.47
C ASP A 32 -27.58 -9.60 9.96
N ALA A 33 -28.49 -8.65 10.19
CA ALA A 33 -28.30 -7.27 9.77
C ALA A 33 -27.16 -6.60 10.54
N GLU A 34 -26.91 -6.99 11.79
CA GLU A 34 -25.81 -6.46 12.62
C GLU A 34 -24.44 -6.94 12.10
N GLU A 35 -24.40 -8.11 11.46
CA GLU A 35 -23.19 -8.73 10.89
C GLU A 35 -23.09 -8.55 9.37
N ALA A 36 -23.94 -7.71 8.76
CA ALA A 36 -23.91 -7.46 7.32
C ALA A 36 -22.54 -6.94 6.85
N GLY A 37 -21.81 -6.25 7.74
CA GLY A 37 -20.45 -5.77 7.49
C GLY A 37 -19.45 -6.89 7.15
N SER A 38 -19.60 -8.10 7.72
CA SER A 38 -18.64 -9.18 7.52
C SER A 38 -18.52 -9.62 6.05
N LEU A 39 -19.63 -9.62 5.31
CA LEU A 39 -19.60 -9.98 3.88
C LEU A 39 -18.98 -8.86 3.03
N VAL A 40 -19.24 -7.59 3.37
CA VAL A 40 -18.59 -6.46 2.71
C VAL A 40 -17.08 -6.53 2.94
N GLU A 41 -16.65 -6.66 4.19
CA GLU A 41 -15.25 -6.79 4.58
C GLU A 41 -14.57 -7.97 3.87
N ALA A 42 -15.22 -9.13 3.77
CA ALA A 42 -14.68 -10.28 3.05
C ALA A 42 -14.39 -9.98 1.57
N VAL A 43 -15.23 -9.18 0.89
CA VAL A 43 -14.96 -8.75 -0.49
C VAL A 43 -13.84 -7.72 -0.55
N LEU A 44 -13.72 -6.81 0.43
CA LEU A 44 -12.60 -5.88 0.50
C LEU A 44 -11.28 -6.64 0.67
N CYS A 45 -11.22 -7.61 1.60
CA CYS A 45 -10.07 -8.49 1.78
C CYS A 45 -9.74 -9.27 0.50
N TYR A 46 -10.74 -9.76 -0.23
CA TYR A 46 -10.53 -10.40 -1.53
C TYR A 46 -9.85 -9.46 -2.53
N VAL A 47 -10.35 -8.23 -2.69
CA VAL A 47 -9.75 -7.23 -3.60
C VAL A 47 -8.31 -6.95 -3.20
N GLU A 48 -8.05 -6.69 -1.93
CA GLU A 48 -6.70 -6.43 -1.41
C GLU A 48 -5.76 -7.60 -1.64
N GLN A 49 -6.21 -8.83 -1.39
CA GLN A 49 -5.40 -10.03 -1.59
C GLN A 49 -5.13 -10.31 -3.07
N MET A 50 -6.12 -10.13 -3.95
CA MET A 50 -5.90 -10.32 -5.38
C MET A 50 -5.00 -9.24 -5.96
N GLN A 51 -5.08 -8.01 -5.46
CA GLN A 51 -4.10 -6.98 -5.78
C GLN A 51 -2.74 -7.34 -5.20
N TYR A 52 -2.62 -7.71 -3.92
CA TYR A 52 -1.35 -7.92 -3.21
C TYR A 52 -0.64 -9.22 -3.58
N VAL A 53 -1.30 -10.35 -3.32
CA VAL A 53 -0.83 -11.71 -3.60
C VAL A 53 -0.87 -11.97 -5.09
N GLY A 54 -2.02 -11.73 -5.73
CA GLY A 54 -2.25 -12.03 -7.14
C GLY A 54 -1.63 -11.05 -8.13
N SER A 55 -1.21 -9.86 -7.67
CA SER A 55 -0.69 -8.78 -8.52
C SER A 55 -1.65 -8.40 -9.66
N PHE A 56 -2.95 -8.58 -9.48
CA PHE A 56 -3.97 -8.11 -10.42
C PHE A 56 -4.05 -6.59 -10.37
N SER A 57 -4.26 -5.96 -11.52
CA SER A 57 -4.60 -4.54 -11.58
C SER A 57 -6.09 -4.37 -11.34
N ARG A 58 -6.52 -3.14 -11.04
CA ARG A 58 -7.95 -2.79 -10.95
C ARG A 58 -8.75 -3.26 -12.17
N GLN A 59 -8.18 -3.15 -13.37
CA GLN A 59 -8.86 -3.46 -14.63
C GLN A 59 -8.98 -4.96 -14.90
N GLU A 60 -8.32 -5.80 -14.10
CA GLU A 60 -8.34 -7.26 -14.24
C GLU A 60 -9.14 -7.92 -13.11
N LEU A 61 -9.65 -7.14 -12.17
CA LEU A 61 -10.58 -7.62 -11.14
C LEU A 61 -12.03 -7.54 -11.63
N PRO A 62 -12.95 -8.30 -10.99
CA PRO A 62 -14.38 -8.16 -11.25
C PRO A 62 -14.81 -6.71 -11.00
N GLU A 63 -15.55 -6.13 -11.93
CA GLU A 63 -15.94 -4.73 -11.86
C GLU A 63 -16.78 -4.43 -10.61
N VAL A 64 -17.75 -5.31 -10.31
CA VAL A 64 -18.60 -5.23 -9.12
C VAL A 64 -17.80 -5.21 -7.81
N ALA A 65 -16.68 -5.94 -7.75
CA ALA A 65 -15.82 -5.95 -6.58
C ALA A 65 -15.06 -4.62 -6.42
N MET A 66 -14.56 -4.04 -7.51
CA MET A 66 -13.90 -2.72 -7.47
C MET A 66 -14.88 -1.59 -7.17
N GLN A 67 -16.10 -1.67 -7.70
CA GLN A 67 -17.19 -0.73 -7.41
C GLN A 67 -17.56 -0.76 -5.93
N LEU A 68 -17.74 -1.94 -5.34
CA LEU A 68 -17.94 -2.07 -3.88
C LEU A 68 -16.74 -1.55 -3.09
N TYR A 69 -15.53 -1.88 -3.52
CA TYR A 69 -14.29 -1.45 -2.84
C TYR A 69 -14.19 0.07 -2.76
N HIS A 70 -14.40 0.78 -3.87
CA HIS A 70 -14.37 2.24 -3.89
C HIS A 70 -15.60 2.88 -3.22
N ALA A 71 -16.79 2.27 -3.30
CA ALA A 71 -17.95 2.75 -2.54
C ALA A 71 -17.70 2.65 -1.02
N SER A 72 -17.09 1.55 -0.57
CA SER A 72 -16.71 1.35 0.84
C SER A 72 -15.60 2.29 1.28
N TYR A 73 -14.63 2.55 0.42
CA TYR A 73 -13.58 3.54 0.66
C TYR A 73 -14.16 4.96 0.77
N TYR A 74 -15.03 5.38 -0.16
CA TYR A 74 -15.74 6.66 -0.07
C TYR A 74 -16.52 6.79 1.24
N TYR A 75 -17.33 5.78 1.56
CA TYR A 75 -18.10 5.72 2.80
C TYR A 75 -17.23 5.90 4.05
N ALA A 76 -16.13 5.13 4.14
CA ALA A 76 -15.21 5.21 5.28
C ALA A 76 -14.47 6.55 5.35
N GLN A 77 -14.06 7.14 4.22
CA GLN A 77 -13.38 8.43 4.22
C GLN A 77 -14.30 9.56 4.69
N VAL A 78 -15.54 9.59 4.19
CA VAL A 78 -16.54 10.59 4.61
C VAL A 78 -16.87 10.44 6.09
N LEU A 79 -17.12 9.22 6.58
CA LEU A 79 -17.38 9.01 8.02
C LEU A 79 -16.21 9.40 8.94
N ASN A 80 -14.96 9.35 8.43
CA ASN A 80 -13.79 9.67 9.23
C ASN A 80 -13.43 11.16 9.23
N GLY A 81 -13.69 11.90 8.14
CA GLY A 81 -13.25 13.28 8.00
C GLY A 81 -13.93 14.06 6.88
N GLY A 82 -15.13 13.63 6.49
CA GLY A 82 -15.95 14.30 5.48
C GLY A 82 -15.45 14.17 4.04
N HIS A 83 -16.13 14.87 3.13
CA HIS A 83 -15.80 14.90 1.71
C HIS A 83 -14.43 15.55 1.46
N SER A 84 -14.00 16.52 2.28
CA SER A 84 -12.65 17.10 2.22
C SER A 84 -11.58 16.02 2.38
N GLN A 85 -11.72 15.13 3.38
CA GLN A 85 -10.79 14.02 3.57
C GLN A 85 -10.83 13.01 2.43
N PHE A 86 -12.01 12.71 1.89
CA PHE A 86 -12.14 11.82 0.73
C PHE A 86 -11.42 12.37 -0.51
N ILE A 87 -11.57 13.66 -0.81
CA ILE A 87 -10.89 14.33 -1.94
C ILE A 87 -9.37 14.22 -1.79
N VAL A 88 -8.85 14.62 -0.63
CA VAL A 88 -7.40 14.66 -0.37
C VAL A 88 -6.78 13.27 -0.35
N ASN A 89 -7.42 12.29 0.29
CA ASN A 89 -6.87 10.94 0.40
C ASN A 89 -6.98 10.16 -0.92
N SER A 90 -7.89 10.52 -1.81
CA SER A 90 -7.99 9.88 -3.13
C SER A 90 -6.96 10.41 -4.13
N ASP A 91 -6.56 11.68 -4.01
CA ASP A 91 -5.51 12.34 -4.83
C ASP A 91 -5.63 11.97 -6.33
N ARG A 92 -4.59 11.39 -6.93
CA ARG A 92 -4.55 11.01 -8.35
C ARG A 92 -5.57 9.95 -8.75
N LEU A 93 -6.15 9.24 -7.80
CA LEU A 93 -7.19 8.22 -8.02
C LEU A 93 -8.60 8.77 -7.80
N LEU A 94 -8.77 10.06 -7.48
CA LEU A 94 -10.08 10.64 -7.18
C LEU A 94 -11.12 10.36 -8.27
N GLN A 95 -10.79 10.66 -9.53
CA GLN A 95 -11.76 10.49 -10.62
C GLN A 95 -12.21 9.03 -10.79
N ILE A 96 -11.28 8.08 -10.80
CA ILE A 96 -11.60 6.65 -10.97
C ILE A 96 -12.36 6.12 -9.75
N THR A 97 -12.00 6.58 -8.55
CA THR A 97 -12.66 6.21 -7.29
C THR A 97 -14.09 6.71 -7.26
N CYS A 98 -14.34 7.97 -7.66
CA CYS A 98 -15.69 8.53 -7.77
C CYS A 98 -16.56 7.75 -8.76
N ILE A 99 -16.04 7.41 -9.94
CA ILE A 99 -16.79 6.65 -10.96
C ILE A 99 -17.24 5.29 -10.42
N ASP A 100 -16.32 4.56 -9.79
CA ASP A 100 -16.61 3.24 -9.22
C ASP A 100 -17.55 3.32 -8.01
N ALA A 101 -17.29 4.26 -7.10
CA ALA A 101 -18.13 4.47 -5.92
C ALA A 101 -19.55 4.83 -6.34
N LEU A 102 -19.72 5.72 -7.32
CA LEU A 102 -21.03 6.09 -7.84
C LEU A 102 -21.75 4.90 -8.48
N ALA A 103 -21.05 4.09 -9.29
CA ALA A 103 -21.61 2.89 -9.87
C ALA A 103 -22.02 1.87 -8.80
N GLY A 104 -21.17 1.66 -7.78
CA GLY A 104 -21.44 0.77 -6.66
C GLY A 104 -22.64 1.22 -5.81
N LEU A 105 -22.71 2.50 -5.42
CA LEU A 105 -23.84 3.07 -4.69
C LEU A 105 -25.16 2.90 -5.44
N LYS A 106 -25.17 3.17 -6.76
CA LYS A 106 -26.34 2.96 -7.60
C LYS A 106 -26.74 1.49 -7.67
N ALA A 107 -25.77 0.58 -7.84
CA ALA A 107 -26.04 -0.85 -7.91
C ALA A 107 -26.53 -1.46 -6.58
N MET A 108 -26.11 -0.89 -5.44
CA MET A 108 -26.64 -1.20 -4.11
C MET A 108 -28.07 -0.66 -3.87
N GLY A 109 -28.56 0.22 -4.75
CA GLY A 109 -29.82 0.94 -4.56
C GLY A 109 -29.72 2.08 -3.55
N ASP A 110 -28.52 2.55 -3.22
CA ASP A 110 -28.29 3.69 -2.33
C ASP A 110 -28.39 5.02 -3.09
N VAL A 111 -29.62 5.33 -3.49
CA VAL A 111 -29.92 6.51 -4.33
C VAL A 111 -29.48 7.79 -3.65
N ASP A 112 -29.73 7.91 -2.35
CA ASP A 112 -29.47 9.13 -1.57
C ASP A 112 -27.96 9.41 -1.48
N ARG A 113 -27.12 8.43 -1.12
CA ARG A 113 -25.64 8.61 -1.13
C ARG A 113 -25.08 8.79 -2.54
N SER A 114 -25.65 8.11 -3.54
CA SER A 114 -25.22 8.29 -4.92
C SER A 114 -25.44 9.72 -5.41
N GLN A 115 -26.50 10.37 -4.95
CA GLN A 115 -26.82 11.75 -5.27
C GLN A 115 -25.86 12.72 -4.55
N ILE A 116 -25.56 12.48 -3.27
CA ILE A 116 -24.55 13.27 -2.51
C ILE A 116 -23.18 13.23 -3.20
N LEU A 117 -22.70 12.03 -3.58
CA LEU A 117 -21.44 11.89 -4.30
C LEU A 117 -21.47 12.61 -5.65
N GLN A 118 -22.59 12.52 -6.38
CA GLN A 118 -22.74 13.21 -7.66
C GLN A 118 -22.71 14.74 -7.51
N GLU A 119 -23.32 15.28 -6.46
CA GLU A 119 -23.28 16.71 -6.14
C GLU A 119 -21.87 17.17 -5.78
N MET A 120 -21.13 16.40 -4.98
CA MET A 120 -19.72 16.67 -4.71
C MET A 120 -18.90 16.69 -6.02
N MET A 121 -19.13 15.73 -6.92
CA MET A 121 -18.46 15.70 -8.23
C MET A 121 -18.75 16.93 -9.08
N VAL A 122 -19.99 17.41 -9.10
CA VAL A 122 -20.38 18.64 -9.80
C VAL A 122 -19.72 19.86 -9.16
N TRP A 123 -19.77 19.95 -7.83
CA TRP A 123 -19.15 21.05 -7.09
C TRP A 123 -17.66 21.17 -7.39
N MET A 124 -16.92 20.05 -7.43
CA MET A 124 -15.49 20.05 -7.76
C MET A 124 -15.19 20.55 -9.19
N ASP A 125 -16.05 20.23 -10.15
CA ASP A 125 -15.92 20.68 -11.54
C ASP A 125 -16.18 22.20 -11.65
N GLU A 126 -17.15 22.70 -10.89
CA GLU A 126 -17.50 24.12 -10.84
C GLU A 126 -16.52 24.96 -10.01
N HIS A 127 -15.85 24.37 -9.00
CA HIS A 127 -14.99 25.05 -8.03
C HIS A 127 -13.59 24.41 -7.89
N PRO A 128 -12.82 24.25 -8.99
CA PRO A 128 -11.54 23.52 -8.96
C PRO A 128 -10.50 24.14 -8.01
N ASP A 129 -10.47 25.47 -7.88
CA ASP A 129 -9.54 26.17 -6.97
C ASP A 129 -9.89 25.97 -5.49
N GLU A 130 -11.14 25.70 -5.17
CA GLU A 130 -11.59 25.38 -3.81
C GLU A 130 -11.33 23.91 -3.48
N ALA A 131 -11.64 23.02 -4.43
CA ALA A 131 -11.31 21.61 -4.34
C ALA A 131 -9.80 21.38 -4.14
N ALA A 132 -8.94 22.16 -4.82
CA ALA A 132 -7.49 22.09 -4.65
C ALA A 132 -6.98 22.59 -3.28
N ARG A 133 -7.79 23.35 -2.53
CA ARG A 133 -7.44 23.89 -1.20
C ARG A 133 -7.87 23.01 -0.04
N GLN A 134 -8.60 21.92 -0.30
CA GLN A 134 -9.00 20.97 0.72
C GLN A 134 -7.74 20.36 1.38
N ASP A 135 -7.75 20.24 2.71
CA ASP A 135 -6.63 19.67 3.46
C ASP A 135 -6.97 18.35 4.19
N GLY A 136 -8.23 17.92 4.10
CA GLY A 136 -8.74 16.72 4.74
C GLY A 136 -8.75 16.77 6.26
N ALA A 137 -8.65 17.98 6.85
CA ALA A 137 -8.63 18.19 8.29
C ALA A 137 -9.34 19.47 8.73
N LEU A 138 -8.66 20.63 8.68
CA LEU A 138 -9.14 21.89 9.25
C LEU A 138 -9.79 22.80 8.21
N THR A 139 -9.54 22.54 6.93
CA THR A 139 -10.06 23.31 5.81
C THR A 139 -11.05 22.44 5.04
N SER A 140 -12.33 22.76 5.21
CA SER A 140 -13.43 22.25 4.40
C SER A 140 -14.17 23.43 3.79
N ALA A 141 -14.72 23.26 2.59
CA ALA A 141 -15.59 24.27 1.99
C ALA A 141 -17.01 24.10 2.55
N ASP A 142 -17.72 25.20 2.82
CA ASP A 142 -19.09 25.15 3.39
C ASP A 142 -20.03 24.23 2.59
N ALA A 143 -19.90 24.21 1.26
CA ALA A 143 -20.68 23.33 0.40
C ALA A 143 -20.40 21.83 0.64
N LEU A 144 -19.17 21.46 1.01
CA LEU A 144 -18.83 20.08 1.36
C LEU A 144 -19.34 19.73 2.76
N ASP A 145 -19.32 20.68 3.70
CA ASP A 145 -19.86 20.48 5.05
C ASP A 145 -21.38 20.21 5.00
N GLU A 146 -22.12 20.90 4.13
CA GLU A 146 -23.56 20.63 3.91
C GLU A 146 -23.81 19.21 3.35
N LEU A 147 -22.91 18.71 2.49
CA LEU A 147 -22.98 17.34 1.98
C LEU A 147 -22.63 16.31 3.06
N ASP A 148 -21.66 16.63 3.92
CA ASP A 148 -21.27 15.81 5.06
C ASP A 148 -22.42 15.66 6.06
N ASP A 149 -23.08 16.76 6.42
CA ASP A 149 -24.24 16.73 7.34
C ASP A 149 -25.34 15.80 6.83
N ARG A 150 -25.72 15.95 5.55
CA ARG A 150 -26.71 15.07 4.90
C ARG A 150 -26.26 13.61 4.88
N PHE A 151 -24.97 13.36 4.67
CA PHE A 151 -24.43 12.01 4.67
C PHE A 151 -24.49 11.37 6.06
N TYR A 152 -24.11 12.10 7.11
CA TYR A 152 -24.14 11.61 8.49
C TYR A 152 -25.56 11.36 9.00
N GLU A 153 -26.49 12.27 8.69
CA GLU A 153 -27.90 12.07 9.00
C GLU A 153 -28.44 10.81 8.31
N LEU A 154 -28.16 10.64 7.02
CA LEU A 154 -28.57 9.45 6.28
C LEU A 154 -27.96 8.17 6.87
N ASP A 155 -26.71 8.21 7.31
CA ASP A 155 -26.02 7.05 7.87
C ASP A 155 -26.56 6.59 9.22
N ALA A 156 -26.91 7.54 10.09
CA ALA A 156 -27.53 7.25 11.37
C ALA A 156 -28.82 6.41 11.25
N PHE A 157 -29.57 6.57 10.15
CA PHE A 157 -30.83 5.85 9.92
C PHE A 157 -30.71 4.69 8.93
N ARG A 158 -29.79 4.76 7.98
CA ARG A 158 -29.64 3.78 6.90
C ARG A 158 -28.17 3.50 6.63
N PRO A 159 -27.50 2.69 7.48
CA PRO A 159 -26.12 2.29 7.25
C PRO A 159 -25.93 1.62 5.87
N MET A 160 -24.78 1.83 5.25
CA MET A 160 -24.52 1.31 3.91
C MET A 160 -24.29 -0.21 3.89
N TYR A 161 -23.68 -0.79 4.94
CA TYR A 161 -23.27 -2.20 4.92
C TYR A 161 -24.42 -3.20 4.68
N PRO A 162 -25.62 -3.06 5.25
CA PRO A 162 -26.76 -3.89 4.90
C PRO A 162 -27.17 -3.83 3.42
N LEU A 163 -27.04 -2.66 2.76
CA LEU A 163 -27.29 -2.52 1.32
C LEU A 163 -26.21 -3.26 0.52
N GLY A 164 -24.94 -3.07 0.89
CA GLY A 164 -23.80 -3.78 0.29
C GLY A 164 -23.91 -5.29 0.39
N ALA A 165 -24.22 -5.83 1.57
CA ALA A 165 -24.37 -7.27 1.77
C ALA A 165 -25.47 -7.88 0.89
N ARG A 166 -26.63 -7.20 0.77
CA ARG A 166 -27.72 -7.65 -0.11
C ARG A 166 -27.30 -7.63 -1.58
N TRP A 167 -26.58 -6.59 -2.00
CA TRP A 167 -26.08 -6.51 -3.36
C TRP A 167 -25.07 -7.63 -3.65
N ILE A 168 -24.08 -7.84 -2.78
CA ILE A 168 -23.07 -8.90 -2.90
C ILE A 168 -23.73 -10.28 -3.00
N ALA A 169 -24.70 -10.57 -2.14
CA ALA A 169 -25.42 -11.84 -2.14
C ALA A 169 -26.20 -12.12 -3.44
N SER A 170 -26.43 -11.10 -4.28
CA SER A 170 -27.07 -11.23 -5.59
C SER A 170 -26.10 -11.45 -6.75
N TRP A 171 -24.78 -11.34 -6.53
CA TRP A 171 -23.79 -11.40 -7.60
C TRP A 171 -23.65 -12.80 -8.18
N PRO A 172 -23.79 -12.98 -9.51
CA PRO A 172 -23.44 -14.24 -10.16
C PRO A 172 -21.94 -14.56 -10.06
N GLU A 173 -21.09 -13.56 -9.82
CA GLU A 173 -19.65 -13.70 -9.63
C GLU A 173 -19.29 -14.27 -8.24
N LEU A 174 -20.20 -14.23 -7.26
CA LEU A 174 -19.89 -14.62 -5.88
C LEU A 174 -19.69 -16.14 -5.76
N LYS A 175 -18.51 -16.54 -5.28
CA LYS A 175 -18.15 -17.94 -5.00
C LYS A 175 -17.76 -18.12 -3.53
N PRO A 176 -18.70 -18.60 -2.69
CA PRO A 176 -18.41 -18.91 -1.29
C PRO A 176 -17.63 -20.23 -1.16
N VAL A 177 -16.45 -20.17 -0.57
CA VAL A 177 -15.58 -21.34 -0.30
C VAL A 177 -15.52 -21.66 1.19
N ALA A 178 -15.17 -22.89 1.55
CA ALA A 178 -14.94 -23.21 2.96
C ALA A 178 -13.76 -22.38 3.50
N ASP A 179 -13.84 -21.95 4.75
CA ASP A 179 -12.89 -21.03 5.38
C ASP A 179 -11.45 -21.57 5.34
N ASN A 180 -11.28 -22.87 5.59
CA ASN A 180 -9.99 -23.54 5.49
C ASN A 180 -9.46 -23.70 4.05
N GLN A 181 -10.28 -23.42 3.03
CA GLN A 181 -9.91 -23.44 1.61
C GLN A 181 -9.66 -22.04 1.04
N TYR A 182 -10.05 -20.98 1.75
CA TYR A 182 -10.00 -19.61 1.24
C TYR A 182 -8.59 -19.20 0.80
N ALA A 183 -7.58 -19.39 1.65
CA ALA A 183 -6.19 -19.05 1.32
C ALA A 183 -5.67 -19.82 0.08
N ALA A 184 -5.98 -21.11 -0.01
CA ALA A 184 -5.57 -21.93 -1.15
C ALA A 184 -6.26 -21.50 -2.45
N GLU A 185 -7.51 -21.03 -2.39
CA GLU A 185 -8.22 -20.52 -3.57
C GLU A 185 -7.65 -19.18 -4.04
N ILE A 186 -7.30 -18.27 -3.13
CA ILE A 186 -6.58 -17.03 -3.47
C ILE A 186 -5.25 -17.34 -4.17
N ASP A 187 -4.46 -18.27 -3.64
CA ASP A 187 -3.21 -18.70 -4.25
C ASP A 187 -3.42 -19.32 -5.64
N ARG A 188 -4.47 -20.14 -5.80
CA ARG A 188 -4.83 -20.72 -7.10
C ARG A 188 -5.19 -19.63 -8.10
N LEU A 189 -6.04 -18.66 -7.72
CA LEU A 189 -6.44 -17.55 -8.59
C LEU A 189 -5.24 -16.67 -8.98
N ALA A 190 -4.33 -16.40 -8.04
CA ALA A 190 -3.09 -15.69 -8.29
C ALA A 190 -2.25 -16.38 -9.39
N GLN A 191 -2.14 -17.71 -9.32
CA GLN A 191 -1.38 -18.50 -10.30
C GLN A 191 -2.02 -18.55 -11.69
N LEU A 192 -3.31 -18.25 -11.82
CA LEU A 192 -3.98 -18.17 -13.13
C LEU A 192 -3.62 -16.91 -13.91
N HIS A 193 -3.07 -15.89 -13.26
CA HIS A 193 -2.70 -14.64 -13.94
C HIS A 193 -1.55 -14.89 -14.94
N PRO A 194 -1.74 -14.70 -16.27
CA PRO A 194 -0.74 -15.08 -17.27
C PRO A 194 0.62 -14.39 -17.09
N ASN A 195 0.62 -13.15 -16.58
CA ASN A 195 1.84 -12.40 -16.29
C ASN A 195 2.29 -12.48 -14.82
N PHE A 196 1.78 -13.43 -14.02
CA PHE A 196 2.02 -13.49 -12.57
C PHE A 196 3.51 -13.39 -12.19
N PRO A 197 4.43 -14.19 -12.78
CA PRO A 197 5.85 -14.12 -12.39
C PRO A 197 6.48 -12.76 -12.71
N ARG A 198 6.12 -12.17 -13.86
CA ARG A 198 6.62 -10.85 -14.29
C ARG A 198 6.08 -9.73 -13.41
N ARG A 199 4.81 -9.80 -13.00
CA ARG A 199 4.22 -8.79 -12.12
C ARG A 199 4.78 -8.84 -10.71
N ARG A 200 5.03 -10.04 -10.17
CA ARG A 200 5.73 -10.19 -8.89
C ARG A 200 7.13 -9.58 -8.93
N LEU A 201 7.83 -9.78 -10.04
CA LEU A 201 9.13 -9.16 -10.28
C LEU A 201 9.04 -7.62 -10.31
N TRP A 202 8.10 -7.09 -11.09
CA TRP A 202 7.88 -5.64 -11.15
C TRP A 202 7.52 -5.06 -9.78
N ARG A 203 6.59 -5.68 -9.06
CA ARG A 203 6.10 -5.20 -7.76
C ARG A 203 7.20 -5.19 -6.71
N SER A 204 8.04 -6.22 -6.63
CA SER A 204 9.10 -6.27 -5.62
C SER A 204 10.14 -5.17 -5.86
N VAL A 205 10.50 -4.90 -7.12
CA VAL A 205 11.37 -3.78 -7.48
C VAL A 205 10.70 -2.44 -7.18
N GLU A 206 9.43 -2.25 -7.51
CA GLU A 206 8.70 -1.02 -7.16
C GLU A 206 8.64 -0.78 -5.65
N GLN A 207 8.50 -1.83 -4.84
CA GLN A 207 8.55 -1.72 -3.38
C GLN A 207 9.92 -1.22 -2.90
N PHE A 208 11.02 -1.70 -3.48
CA PHE A 208 12.35 -1.17 -3.16
C PHE A 208 12.55 0.24 -3.69
N ARG A 209 12.10 0.55 -4.92
CA ARG A 209 12.13 1.91 -5.47
C ARG A 209 11.40 2.87 -4.54
N TYR A 210 10.19 2.53 -4.08
CA TYR A 210 9.44 3.33 -3.12
C TYR A 210 10.25 3.57 -1.83
N GLN A 211 10.89 2.54 -1.27
CA GLN A 211 11.73 2.70 -0.08
C GLN A 211 12.96 3.59 -0.28
N ILE A 212 13.44 3.71 -1.53
CA ILE A 212 14.62 4.50 -1.90
C ILE A 212 14.24 5.93 -2.29
N VAL A 213 13.14 6.14 -3.01
CA VAL A 213 12.79 7.45 -3.60
C VAL A 213 11.76 8.23 -2.79
N ASN A 214 11.05 7.59 -1.86
CA ASN A 214 10.15 8.30 -0.97
C ASN A 214 10.94 8.94 0.18
N ASP A 215 10.87 10.26 0.30
CA ASP A 215 11.62 11.05 1.29
C ASP A 215 11.49 10.52 2.71
N LEU A 216 10.27 10.16 3.14
CA LEU A 216 10.02 9.61 4.47
C LEU A 216 10.68 8.24 4.64
N GLN A 217 10.50 7.33 3.68
CA GLN A 217 11.10 6.00 3.74
C GLN A 217 12.63 6.05 3.80
N LEU A 218 13.24 6.88 2.96
CA LEU A 218 14.68 7.00 2.89
C LEU A 218 15.24 7.70 4.14
N ALA A 219 14.63 8.79 4.59
CA ALA A 219 15.04 9.49 5.81
C ALA A 219 15.02 8.58 7.03
N VAL A 220 13.98 7.76 7.20
CA VAL A 220 13.92 6.77 8.27
C VAL A 220 15.01 5.72 8.10
N ALA A 221 15.21 5.18 6.89
CA ALA A 221 16.21 4.15 6.62
C ALA A 221 17.65 4.63 6.91
N VAL A 222 17.96 5.88 6.57
CA VAL A 222 19.26 6.52 6.82
C VAL A 222 19.42 6.85 8.31
N SER A 223 18.38 7.35 8.97
CA SER A 223 18.44 7.67 10.41
C SER A 223 18.65 6.41 11.26
N CYS A 224 17.91 5.32 11.00
CA CYS A 224 18.06 4.07 11.74
C CYS A 224 19.50 3.51 11.61
N GLY A 225 20.06 3.53 10.40
CA GLY A 225 21.42 3.07 10.17
C GLY A 225 22.53 3.99 10.70
N ALA A 226 22.20 5.25 11.02
CA ALA A 226 23.11 6.23 11.59
C ALA A 226 23.24 6.15 13.12
N VAL A 227 22.41 5.33 13.80
CA VAL A 227 22.53 5.10 15.24
C VAL A 227 23.90 4.50 15.58
N ARG A 228 24.53 4.98 16.66
CA ARG A 228 25.87 4.56 17.11
C ARG A 228 25.85 4.21 18.60
N PRO A 229 26.69 3.26 19.06
CA PRO A 229 27.68 2.50 18.28
C PRO A 229 27.07 1.41 17.39
N ASP A 230 25.82 1.03 17.64
CA ASP A 230 25.17 -0.11 16.99
C ASP A 230 23.91 0.34 16.23
N PRO A 231 23.89 0.25 14.88
CA PRO A 231 22.76 0.62 14.05
C PRO A 231 21.43 -0.03 14.47
N GLU A 232 20.31 0.61 14.13
CA GLU A 232 18.99 -0.01 14.22
C GLU A 232 18.47 -0.33 12.83
N PHE A 233 17.71 -1.41 12.70
CA PHE A 233 17.14 -1.86 11.43
C PHE A 233 15.66 -1.50 11.38
N LYS A 234 15.28 -0.73 10.35
CA LYS A 234 13.89 -0.37 10.07
C LYS A 234 13.07 -1.64 9.86
N VAL A 235 11.96 -1.77 10.59
CA VAL A 235 10.93 -2.81 10.40
C VAL A 235 9.71 -2.23 9.69
N ALA A 236 9.17 -1.13 10.21
CA ALA A 236 7.98 -0.48 9.66
C ALA A 236 7.91 1.01 10.05
N ILE A 237 7.20 1.79 9.25
CA ILE A 237 6.81 3.17 9.59
C ILE A 237 5.33 3.14 9.99
N LEU A 238 5.03 3.78 11.12
CA LEU A 238 3.71 3.85 11.74
C LEU A 238 3.05 5.21 11.44
N ALA A 239 1.90 5.44 12.07
CA ALA A 239 1.10 6.64 11.87
C ALA A 239 1.91 7.94 12.07
N ARG A 240 1.44 8.98 11.38
CA ARG A 240 1.93 10.35 11.55
C ARG A 240 1.49 10.87 12.92
N HIS A 241 2.39 11.57 13.60
CA HIS A 241 2.12 12.32 14.80
C HIS A 241 2.55 13.78 14.60
N ASN A 242 1.73 14.72 15.06
CA ASN A 242 2.16 16.11 15.20
C ASN A 242 2.84 16.23 16.56
N THR A 243 4.09 16.69 16.58
CA THR A 243 4.87 16.83 17.82
C THR A 243 5.75 18.07 17.76
N GLU A 244 6.31 18.45 18.89
CA GLU A 244 7.30 19.53 18.97
C GLU A 244 8.68 18.94 19.24
N VAL A 245 9.65 19.28 18.38
CA VAL A 245 11.06 18.97 18.59
C VAL A 245 11.78 20.29 18.82
N GLY A 246 12.31 20.50 20.03
CA GLY A 246 13.05 21.72 20.35
C GLY A 246 12.22 23.01 20.23
N ARG A 247 10.90 22.94 20.48
CA ARG A 247 9.89 24.03 20.32
C ARG A 247 9.53 24.38 18.88
N GLU A 248 9.98 23.61 17.89
CA GLU A 248 9.47 23.72 16.53
C GLU A 248 8.41 22.63 16.27
N PRO A 249 7.20 22.99 15.82
CA PRO A 249 6.22 22.01 15.41
C PRO A 249 6.76 21.27 14.19
N CYS A 250 6.79 19.95 14.28
CA CYS A 250 7.34 19.11 13.22
C CYS A 250 6.44 17.90 12.93
N ARG A 251 6.57 17.39 11.71
CA ARG A 251 5.94 16.14 11.30
C ARG A 251 6.82 14.99 11.76
N ALA A 252 6.33 14.21 12.71
CA ALA A 252 7.00 13.01 13.17
C ALA A 252 6.20 11.76 12.82
N PHE A 253 6.90 10.64 12.75
CA PHE A 253 6.34 9.35 12.40
C PHE A 253 6.83 8.32 13.40
N GLY A 254 5.92 7.49 13.91
CA GLY A 254 6.33 6.32 14.66
C GLY A 254 7.14 5.38 13.75
N VAL A 255 8.18 4.75 14.29
CA VAL A 255 9.01 3.80 13.55
C VAL A 255 9.19 2.58 14.44
N LYS A 256 8.91 1.40 13.89
CA LYS A 256 9.29 0.13 14.52
C LYS A 256 10.66 -0.26 14.01
N THR A 257 11.60 -0.49 14.91
CA THR A 257 12.92 -1.06 14.62
C THR A 257 13.04 -2.45 15.26
N ASP A 258 14.14 -3.14 14.95
CA ASP A 258 14.52 -4.39 15.62
C ASP A 258 14.79 -4.20 17.13
N LYS A 259 15.02 -2.95 17.57
CA LYS A 259 15.28 -2.58 18.97
C LYS A 259 14.12 -1.85 19.65
N GLY A 260 12.94 -1.82 19.03
CA GLY A 260 11.71 -1.30 19.62
C GLY A 260 11.09 -0.12 18.87
N ALA A 261 10.20 0.60 19.55
CA ALA A 261 9.52 1.75 18.98
C ALA A 261 10.41 3.01 19.05
N ARG A 262 10.40 3.79 17.97
CA ARG A 262 11.15 5.03 17.78
C ARG A 262 10.23 6.09 17.21
N LEU A 263 10.69 7.34 17.26
CA LEU A 263 10.04 8.47 16.63
C LEU A 263 11.01 9.14 15.67
N CYS A 264 10.65 9.24 14.40
CA CYS A 264 11.45 9.94 13.39
C CYS A 264 10.82 11.28 13.05
N ALA A 265 11.51 12.37 13.33
CA ALA A 265 11.09 13.72 12.98
C ALA A 265 11.74 14.14 11.65
N LEU A 266 10.92 14.60 10.71
CA LEU A 266 11.39 15.16 9.44
C LEU A 266 11.42 16.70 9.54
N LEU A 267 12.63 17.24 9.56
CA LEU A 267 12.89 18.69 9.61
C LEU A 267 13.34 19.17 8.22
N LYS A 268 13.36 20.49 8.00
CA LYS A 268 13.74 21.06 6.70
C LYS A 268 15.18 20.72 6.27
N SER A 269 16.10 20.64 7.23
CA SER A 269 17.54 20.47 6.98
C SER A 269 18.09 19.10 7.38
N GLU A 270 17.30 18.27 8.07
CA GLU A 270 17.76 16.99 8.61
C GLU A 270 16.59 16.07 8.98
N ALA A 271 16.89 14.80 9.21
CA ALA A 271 16.02 13.86 9.88
C ALA A 271 16.64 13.42 11.21
N ARG A 272 15.81 13.32 12.25
CA ARG A 272 16.25 12.95 13.60
C ARG A 272 15.45 11.77 14.11
N LEU A 273 16.15 10.78 14.68
CA LEU A 273 15.53 9.60 15.31
C LEU A 273 15.65 9.70 16.83
N TYR A 274 14.54 9.46 17.51
CA TYR A 274 14.43 9.49 18.97
C TYR A 274 13.91 8.17 19.51
N GLU A 275 14.19 7.89 20.78
CA GLU A 275 13.34 6.99 21.56
C GLU A 275 11.90 7.50 21.55
N ALA A 276 10.93 6.59 21.44
CA ALA A 276 9.51 6.94 21.55
C ALA A 276 9.04 6.75 22.99
N ALA A 277 8.52 7.81 23.60
CA ALA A 277 7.75 7.68 24.83
C ALA A 277 6.39 6.99 24.57
N SER A 278 5.70 6.58 25.63
CA SER A 278 4.39 5.90 25.52
C SER A 278 3.30 6.75 24.86
N ASP A 279 3.43 8.07 24.92
CA ASP A 279 2.55 9.05 24.27
C ASP A 279 3.08 9.50 22.90
N PHE A 280 4.10 8.83 22.36
CA PHE A 280 4.80 9.19 21.12
C PHE A 280 5.46 10.59 21.14
N SER A 281 5.73 11.14 22.32
CA SER A 281 6.63 12.29 22.45
C SER A 281 8.10 11.89 22.25
N PRO A 282 8.96 12.79 21.73
CA PRO A 282 10.37 12.50 21.51
C PRO A 282 11.12 12.34 22.84
N GLY A 283 11.74 11.18 23.04
CA GLY A 283 12.66 10.89 24.14
C GLY A 283 14.11 11.28 23.81
N ALA A 284 15.06 10.41 24.16
CA ALA A 284 16.48 10.65 23.86
C ALA A 284 16.75 10.64 22.34
N LEU A 285 17.58 11.57 21.87
CA LEU A 285 18.06 11.60 20.49
C LEU A 285 19.05 10.45 20.25
N LEU A 286 18.77 9.61 19.26
CA LEU A 286 19.59 8.46 18.88
C LEU A 286 20.49 8.75 17.68
N SER A 287 20.00 9.52 16.72
CA SER A 287 20.75 9.91 15.53
C SER A 287 20.22 11.20 14.91
N SER A 288 21.09 11.96 14.25
CA SER A 288 20.70 13.02 13.31
C SER A 288 21.44 12.85 11.98
N VAL A 289 20.74 13.04 10.88
CA VAL A 289 21.29 12.92 9.52
C VAL A 289 20.87 14.11 8.67
N SER A 290 21.82 14.75 7.98
CA SER A 290 21.54 15.93 7.17
C SER A 290 20.73 15.60 5.91
N ALA A 291 19.95 16.56 5.43
CA ALA A 291 19.23 16.46 4.16
C ALA A 291 20.19 16.18 2.98
N ASP A 292 21.42 16.71 3.02
CA ASP A 292 22.45 16.45 2.01
C ASP A 292 22.91 14.99 2.01
N THR A 293 23.00 14.36 3.18
CA THR A 293 23.33 12.93 3.30
C THR A 293 22.23 12.08 2.69
N ILE A 294 20.97 12.36 3.05
CA ILE A 294 19.80 11.65 2.51
C ILE A 294 19.76 11.78 0.98
N ARG A 295 19.93 13.01 0.46
CA ARG A 295 19.97 13.27 -0.99
C ARG A 295 21.13 12.56 -1.69
N SER A 296 22.30 12.51 -1.07
CA SER A 296 23.47 11.81 -1.63
C SER A 296 23.21 10.31 -1.75
N VAL A 297 22.58 9.71 -0.73
CA VAL A 297 22.15 8.30 -0.80
C VAL A 297 21.17 8.09 -1.94
N GLU A 298 20.14 8.94 -2.07
CA GLU A 298 19.14 8.83 -3.14
C GLU A 298 19.77 8.89 -4.54
N ILE A 299 20.68 9.85 -4.76
CA ILE A 299 21.38 10.04 -6.04
C ILE A 299 22.19 8.80 -6.38
N LEU A 300 23.03 8.32 -5.46
CA LEU A 300 23.84 7.13 -5.70
C LEU A 300 22.97 5.89 -5.89
N ALA A 301 21.93 5.71 -5.07
CA ALA A 301 21.01 4.59 -5.20
C ALA A 301 20.35 4.53 -6.60
N LYS A 302 19.95 5.69 -7.15
CA LYS A 302 19.41 5.80 -8.51
C LYS A 302 20.47 5.48 -9.57
N GLN A 303 21.69 6.02 -9.44
CA GLN A 303 22.78 5.75 -10.38
C GLN A 303 23.20 4.27 -10.41
N HIS A 304 23.17 3.63 -9.24
CA HIS A 304 23.56 2.23 -9.04
C HIS A 304 22.45 1.24 -9.38
N LEU A 305 21.24 1.71 -9.75
CA LEU A 305 20.05 0.86 -9.91
C LEU A 305 19.82 -0.02 -8.67
N ALA A 306 19.88 0.61 -7.49
CA ALA A 306 19.93 -0.10 -6.22
C ALA A 306 18.69 -0.97 -5.96
N ALA A 307 17.50 -0.54 -6.40
CA ALA A 307 16.28 -1.31 -6.23
C ALA A 307 16.35 -2.66 -6.98
N GLU A 308 16.80 -2.62 -8.23
CA GLU A 308 16.95 -3.77 -9.11
C GLU A 308 18.09 -4.67 -8.64
N ALA A 309 19.20 -4.06 -8.22
CA ALA A 309 20.35 -4.78 -7.71
C ALA A 309 20.03 -5.53 -6.41
N ILE A 310 19.33 -4.89 -5.47
CA ILE A 310 18.90 -5.52 -4.22
C ILE A 310 17.91 -6.65 -4.49
N ASP A 311 16.91 -6.41 -5.34
CA ASP A 311 15.92 -7.44 -5.70
C ASP A 311 16.58 -8.67 -6.34
N LEU A 312 17.44 -8.46 -7.34
CA LEU A 312 18.18 -9.54 -8.00
C LEU A 312 19.10 -10.28 -7.01
N MET A 313 19.79 -9.54 -6.13
CA MET A 313 20.66 -10.12 -5.10
C MET A 313 19.88 -11.06 -4.17
N LEU A 314 18.73 -10.62 -3.63
CA LEU A 314 17.91 -11.42 -2.74
C LEU A 314 17.39 -12.69 -3.43
N ARG A 315 16.97 -12.58 -4.70
CA ARG A 315 16.52 -13.72 -5.50
C ARG A 315 17.64 -14.73 -5.73
N ASN A 316 18.84 -14.28 -6.08
CA ASN A 316 20.00 -15.15 -6.28
C ASN A 316 20.46 -15.82 -4.97
N LEU A 317 20.18 -15.20 -3.82
CA LEU A 317 20.37 -15.80 -2.50
C LEU A 317 19.24 -16.75 -2.07
N GLY A 318 18.17 -16.89 -2.88
CA GLY A 318 17.00 -17.70 -2.55
C GLY A 318 16.18 -17.14 -1.39
N LEU A 319 16.18 -15.82 -1.21
CA LEU A 319 15.50 -15.13 -0.13
C LEU A 319 14.23 -14.42 -0.62
N ASP A 320 13.31 -14.18 0.31
CA ASP A 320 12.12 -13.35 0.05
C ASP A 320 12.54 -11.91 -0.25
N THR A 321 11.86 -11.29 -1.21
CA THR A 321 12.04 -9.90 -1.63
C THR A 321 11.16 -8.92 -0.82
N ALA A 322 10.29 -9.41 0.06
CA ALA A 322 9.58 -8.60 1.04
C ALA A 322 10.52 -8.16 2.19
N ALA A 323 11.42 -7.22 1.89
CA ALA A 323 12.43 -6.75 2.83
C ALA A 323 12.30 -5.26 3.16
N ALA A 324 12.54 -4.91 4.42
CA ALA A 324 12.70 -3.53 4.84
C ALA A 324 14.17 -3.10 4.70
N LEU A 325 14.41 -1.94 4.09
CA LEU A 325 15.75 -1.41 3.84
C LEU A 325 16.19 -0.41 4.90
N THR A 326 17.44 -0.56 5.36
CA THR A 326 18.17 0.38 6.21
C THR A 326 19.50 0.75 5.54
N VAL A 327 19.92 2.00 5.60
CA VAL A 327 21.20 2.43 5.00
C VAL A 327 22.28 2.44 6.08
N LEU A 328 23.23 1.51 6.00
CA LEU A 328 24.28 1.37 7.01
C LEU A 328 25.44 2.33 6.81
N ARG A 329 25.87 2.49 5.55
CA ARG A 329 27.04 3.29 5.20
C ARG A 329 26.87 3.94 3.83
N LEU A 330 27.35 5.18 3.74
CA LEU A 330 27.52 5.92 2.50
C LEU A 330 29.03 6.06 2.26
N GLY A 331 29.51 5.55 1.13
CA GLY A 331 30.87 5.76 0.63
C GLY A 331 30.88 6.73 -0.56
N GLU A 332 32.06 6.97 -1.13
CA GLU A 332 32.22 7.90 -2.27
C GLU A 332 31.44 7.46 -3.53
N ASP A 333 31.44 6.16 -3.84
CA ASP A 333 30.70 5.54 -4.95
C ASP A 333 30.04 4.23 -4.51
N SER A 334 29.54 4.19 -3.29
CA SER A 334 28.89 2.99 -2.75
C SER A 334 27.84 3.33 -1.72
N VAL A 335 26.75 2.58 -1.71
CA VAL A 335 25.78 2.58 -0.60
C VAL A 335 25.69 1.17 -0.04
N THR A 336 25.93 1.02 1.25
CA THR A 336 25.69 -0.23 1.97
C THR A 336 24.30 -0.22 2.58
N TRP A 337 23.49 -1.17 2.16
CA TRP A 337 22.14 -1.42 2.64
C TRP A 337 22.13 -2.63 3.56
N CYS A 338 21.20 -2.65 4.49
CA CYS A 338 20.75 -3.85 5.15
C CYS A 338 19.31 -4.14 4.75
N ALA A 339 19.07 -5.33 4.21
CA ALA A 339 17.74 -5.86 3.94
C ALA A 339 17.32 -6.76 5.12
N LEU A 340 16.27 -6.37 5.84
CA LEU A 340 15.65 -7.16 6.90
C LEU A 340 14.49 -7.99 6.34
N ILE A 341 14.61 -9.31 6.41
CA ILE A 341 13.66 -10.31 5.89
C ILE A 341 13.20 -11.20 7.03
N GLY A 342 12.01 -10.94 7.57
CA GLY A 342 11.60 -11.54 8.84
C GLY A 342 12.58 -11.17 9.95
N THR A 343 13.39 -12.11 10.40
CA THR A 343 14.47 -11.89 11.39
C THR A 343 15.88 -11.96 10.80
N LYS A 344 16.01 -12.18 9.48
CA LYS A 344 17.31 -12.31 8.80
C LYS A 344 17.76 -10.96 8.27
N LEU A 345 19.05 -10.67 8.44
CA LEU A 345 19.71 -9.47 7.93
C LEU A 345 20.63 -9.85 6.78
N VAL A 346 20.58 -9.09 5.69
CA VAL A 346 21.51 -9.24 4.56
C VAL A 346 22.13 -7.89 4.26
N GLU A 347 23.45 -7.80 4.42
CA GLU A 347 24.20 -6.62 4.03
C GLU A 347 24.48 -6.67 2.52
N ILE A 348 24.08 -5.62 1.80
CA ILE A 348 24.21 -5.49 0.35
C ILE A 348 24.88 -4.15 0.05
N GLU A 349 26.02 -4.14 -0.61
CA GLU A 349 26.65 -2.93 -1.14
C GLU A 349 26.28 -2.78 -2.63
N THR A 350 25.75 -1.61 -3.00
CA THR A 350 25.50 -1.23 -4.39
C THR A 350 26.56 -0.22 -4.82
N ARG A 351 27.05 -0.37 -6.06
CA ARG A 351 28.03 0.50 -6.71
C ARG A 351 27.61 0.74 -8.16
N SER A 352 28.31 1.63 -8.85
CA SER A 352 28.07 1.95 -10.26
C SER A 352 28.17 0.73 -11.19
N ASP A 353 29.09 -0.19 -10.90
CA ASP A 353 29.45 -1.35 -11.74
C ASP A 353 28.95 -2.71 -11.24
N ARG A 354 28.49 -2.82 -9.98
CA ARG A 354 28.09 -4.09 -9.36
C ARG A 354 27.25 -3.91 -8.09
N ALA A 355 26.71 -5.02 -7.59
CA ALA A 355 26.29 -5.14 -6.19
C ALA A 355 26.86 -6.41 -5.55
N SER A 356 27.14 -6.36 -4.25
CA SER A 356 27.72 -7.47 -3.49
C SER A 356 26.99 -7.69 -2.18
N ALA A 357 26.67 -8.95 -1.87
CA ALA A 357 26.17 -9.36 -0.55
C ALA A 357 27.31 -9.91 0.30
N PHE A 358 27.26 -9.68 1.61
CA PHE A 358 28.31 -10.08 2.55
C PHE A 358 27.82 -11.07 3.60
N GLU A 359 28.69 -11.99 4.01
CA GLU A 359 28.50 -12.83 5.19
C GLU A 359 28.99 -12.13 6.46
N ALA A 360 28.56 -12.67 7.62
CA ALA A 360 29.11 -12.27 8.91
C ALA A 360 30.66 -12.41 8.89
N GLY A 361 31.37 -11.29 9.04
CA GLY A 361 32.83 -11.21 8.90
C GLY A 361 33.33 -10.50 7.63
N GLY A 362 32.44 -9.96 6.79
CA GLY A 362 32.78 -9.02 5.72
C GLY A 362 33.30 -9.65 4.42
N LYS A 363 33.31 -10.99 4.31
CA LYS A 363 33.62 -11.66 3.05
C LYS A 363 32.39 -11.62 2.14
N SER A 364 32.58 -11.18 0.89
CA SER A 364 31.49 -11.21 -0.09
C SER A 364 31.08 -12.65 -0.38
N ARG A 365 29.78 -12.91 -0.27
CA ARG A 365 29.15 -14.20 -0.56
C ARG A 365 28.74 -14.32 -2.01
N LEU A 366 28.28 -13.22 -2.60
CA LEU A 366 27.76 -13.15 -3.95
C LEU A 366 27.98 -11.74 -4.52
N THR A 367 28.38 -11.67 -5.78
CA THR A 367 28.50 -10.42 -6.54
C THR A 367 27.72 -10.57 -7.84
N ILE A 368 26.93 -9.55 -8.17
CA ILE A 368 26.23 -9.40 -9.46
C ILE A 368 26.79 -8.18 -10.18
N LEU A 369 27.04 -8.30 -11.49
CA LEU A 369 27.62 -7.24 -12.29
C LEU A 369 26.56 -6.36 -12.95
N ARG A 370 26.94 -5.14 -13.33
CA ARG A 370 26.05 -4.18 -14.01
C ARG A 370 25.25 -4.77 -15.18
N PRO A 371 25.82 -5.58 -16.10
CA PRO A 371 25.04 -6.16 -17.19
C PRO A 371 23.93 -7.12 -16.73
N GLU A 372 24.10 -7.79 -15.58
CA GLU A 372 23.06 -8.64 -15.00
C GLU A 372 21.94 -7.80 -14.39
N ILE A 373 22.29 -6.71 -13.71
CA ILE A 373 21.34 -5.74 -13.17
C ILE A 373 20.53 -5.10 -14.31
N GLU A 374 21.17 -4.70 -15.40
CA GLU A 374 20.49 -4.10 -16.56
C GLU A 374 19.57 -5.08 -17.29
N ARG A 375 19.94 -6.36 -17.35
CA ARG A 375 19.03 -7.40 -17.85
C ARG A 375 17.81 -7.53 -16.95
N HIS A 376 18.01 -7.51 -15.63
CA HIS A 376 16.93 -7.55 -14.65
C HIS A 376 16.00 -6.35 -14.78
N VAL A 377 16.52 -5.14 -15.03
CA VAL A 377 15.72 -3.95 -15.35
C VAL A 377 14.81 -4.21 -16.55
N ALA A 378 15.33 -4.82 -17.62
CA ALA A 378 14.54 -5.15 -18.80
C ALA A 378 13.44 -6.18 -18.49
N ASP A 379 13.75 -7.21 -17.70
CA ASP A 379 12.77 -8.23 -17.29
C ASP A 379 11.66 -7.64 -16.40
N VAL A 380 12.03 -6.76 -15.45
CA VAL A 380 11.12 -6.00 -14.59
C VAL A 380 10.16 -5.15 -15.43
N ALA A 381 10.66 -4.50 -16.49
CA ALA A 381 9.84 -3.65 -17.35
C ALA A 381 8.71 -4.43 -18.06
N LEU A 382 8.90 -5.73 -18.35
CA LEU A 382 7.88 -6.59 -18.94
C LEU A 382 6.72 -6.92 -18.00
N GLY A 383 6.88 -6.67 -16.69
CA GLY A 383 5.87 -6.90 -15.67
C GLY A 383 5.00 -5.69 -15.35
N ARG A 384 5.30 -4.52 -15.91
CA ARG A 384 4.56 -3.29 -15.62
C ARG A 384 3.09 -3.43 -16.05
N PRO A 385 2.11 -3.16 -15.17
CA PRO A 385 0.69 -3.15 -15.55
C PRO A 385 0.43 -2.11 -16.66
N ALA A 386 -0.52 -2.42 -17.56
CA ALA A 386 -1.10 -1.40 -18.41
C ALA A 386 -1.86 -0.40 -17.52
N ILE A 387 -1.67 0.90 -17.78
CA ILE A 387 -2.34 2.00 -17.05
C ILE A 387 -3.73 2.20 -17.64
#